data_AF-A0A9P5XM10-F1
#
_entry.id   AF-A0A9P5XM10-F1
#
_cell.length_a   1.000
_cell.length_b   1.000
_cell.length_c   1.000
_cell.angle_alpha   90.00
_cell.angle_beta   90.00
_cell.angle_gamma   90.00
#
_symmetry.space_group_name_H-M   'P 1'
#
loop_
_entity.id
_entity.type
_entity.pdbx_description
1 polymer ?
#
loop_
_entity_poly.entity_id
_entity_poly.type
_entity_poly.pdbx_seq_one_letter_code
_entity_poly.pdbx_strand_id
1 'polypeptide(L)'
;MSNDRVFTRYFAKSATLVQDACSQFERDYARPVYRDLKLYFKERPIISTFVTIFTLLSLIPIALFAGTSVFFFLSLTVSSLILAFLAAFSVILALFAALSLVLFGTLLVSIFLTGATLSSYALLRLALHIQREGPSAGVSEWGKETKHAFIARKQPAPVSDRNLIPENVTTASAPATTEEEQGSWKDQKSNVKSKNGPGFSDLAGEAWVKKFGEQDDEKKPEAVRHYAPPITRYNDDDVGPLQGHQ
;
A
#
# COMPACT_ATOMS: atom_id res chain seq x y z
N MET A 1 -10.31 -11.37 15.03
CA MET A 1 -9.96 -12.79 15.27
C MET A 1 -9.96 -13.68 14.01
N SER A 2 -10.39 -13.23 12.82
CA SER A 2 -10.30 -14.06 11.59
C SER A 2 -8.93 -14.02 10.92
N ASN A 3 -8.17 -12.92 11.06
CA ASN A 3 -6.91 -12.71 10.33
C ASN A 3 -5.79 -13.67 10.78
N ASP A 4 -5.76 -14.05 12.06
CA ASP A 4 -4.72 -14.97 12.60
C ASP A 4 -4.82 -16.37 11.99
N ARG A 5 -6.04 -16.83 11.67
CA ARG A 5 -6.28 -18.12 11.02
C ARG A 5 -5.82 -18.14 9.56
N VAL A 6 -5.87 -16.99 8.90
CA VAL A 6 -5.42 -16.86 7.51
C VAL A 6 -3.89 -16.89 7.47
N PHE A 7 -3.23 -16.12 8.35
CA PHE A 7 -1.77 -16.10 8.44
C PHE A 7 -1.17 -17.47 8.78
N THR A 8 -1.75 -18.16 9.77
CA THR A 8 -1.29 -19.51 10.16
C THR A 8 -1.41 -20.52 9.03
N ARG A 9 -2.46 -20.44 8.21
CA ARG A 9 -2.59 -21.30 7.01
C ARG A 9 -1.52 -21.01 5.95
N TYR A 10 -1.19 -19.73 5.70
CA TYR A 10 -0.11 -19.39 4.79
C TYR A 10 1.24 -19.85 5.29
N PHE A 11 1.53 -19.66 6.57
CA PHE A 11 2.77 -20.13 7.19
C PHE A 11 2.89 -21.65 7.11
N ALA A 12 1.82 -22.38 7.44
CA ALA A 12 1.79 -23.83 7.34
C ALA A 12 2.05 -24.31 5.90
N LYS A 13 1.42 -23.67 4.90
CA LYS A 13 1.63 -24.00 3.48
C LYS A 13 3.06 -23.73 3.03
N SER A 14 3.64 -22.60 3.41
CA SER A 14 5.03 -22.28 3.09
C SER A 14 6.01 -23.25 3.77
N ALA A 15 5.76 -23.60 5.03
CA ALA A 15 6.57 -24.57 5.76
C ALA A 15 6.53 -25.96 5.09
N THR A 16 5.34 -26.44 4.66
CA THR A 16 5.22 -27.71 3.95
C THR A 16 5.96 -27.68 2.61
N LEU A 17 5.93 -26.56 1.87
CA LEU A 17 6.66 -26.45 0.60
C LEU A 17 8.18 -26.52 0.80
N VAL A 18 8.71 -25.84 1.81
CA VAL A 18 10.14 -25.90 2.13
C VAL A 18 10.53 -27.29 2.61
N GLN A 19 9.68 -27.94 3.41
CA GLN A 19 9.92 -29.29 3.89
C GLN A 19 9.90 -30.32 2.74
N ASP A 20 8.96 -30.21 1.80
CA ASP A 20 8.88 -31.08 0.63
C ASP A 20 10.12 -30.88 -0.26
N ALA A 21 10.50 -29.63 -0.53
CA ALA A 21 11.70 -29.32 -1.30
C ALA A 21 12.98 -29.85 -0.62
N CYS A 22 13.08 -29.71 0.70
CA CYS A 22 14.19 -30.24 1.49
C CYS A 22 14.21 -31.78 1.46
N SER A 23 13.04 -32.41 1.59
CA SER A 23 12.90 -33.88 1.53
C SER A 23 13.26 -34.44 0.16
N GLN A 24 12.90 -33.71 -0.90
CA GLN A 24 13.28 -34.06 -2.27
C GLN A 24 14.79 -33.92 -2.47
N PHE A 25 15.37 -32.80 -2.01
CA PHE A 25 16.82 -32.60 -2.06
C PHE A 25 17.59 -33.69 -1.28
N GLU A 26 17.11 -34.05 -0.10
CA GLU A 26 17.71 -35.11 0.71
C GLU A 26 17.68 -36.45 -0.04
N ARG A 27 16.54 -36.78 -0.66
CA ARG A 27 16.35 -38.04 -1.37
C ARG A 27 17.19 -38.12 -2.64
N ASP A 28 17.19 -37.04 -3.43
CA ASP A 28 17.77 -37.03 -4.77
C ASP A 28 19.28 -36.77 -4.76
N TYR A 29 19.79 -35.98 -3.79
CA TYR A 29 21.20 -35.57 -3.75
C TYR A 29 21.93 -36.04 -2.49
N ALA A 30 21.36 -35.83 -1.30
CA ALA A 30 22.10 -36.10 -0.06
C ALA A 30 22.30 -37.60 0.19
N ARG A 31 21.24 -38.42 0.01
CA ARG A 31 21.30 -39.88 0.22
C ARG A 31 22.30 -40.62 -0.68
N PRO A 32 22.32 -40.42 -2.01
CA PRO A 32 23.28 -41.12 -2.87
C PRO A 32 24.71 -40.74 -2.50
N VAL A 33 24.99 -39.44 -2.35
CA VAL A 33 26.33 -38.94 -1.99
C VAL A 33 26.81 -39.52 -0.66
N TYR A 34 25.94 -39.62 0.34
CA TYR A 34 26.31 -40.18 1.64
C TYR A 34 26.61 -41.70 1.57
N ARG A 35 25.84 -42.44 0.76
CA ARG A 35 26.10 -43.87 0.53
C ARG A 35 27.44 -44.09 -0.16
N ASP A 36 27.72 -43.29 -1.19
CA ASP A 36 28.96 -43.38 -1.95
C ASP A 36 30.16 -42.99 -1.09
N LEU A 37 30.09 -41.87 -0.35
CA LEU A 37 31.12 -41.46 0.61
C LEU A 37 31.43 -42.58 1.60
N LYS A 38 30.41 -43.24 2.17
CA LYS A 38 30.61 -44.34 3.13
C LYS A 38 31.36 -45.53 2.52
N LEU A 39 31.14 -45.83 1.25
CA LEU A 39 31.88 -46.87 0.53
C LEU A 39 33.34 -46.45 0.30
N TYR A 40 33.58 -45.22 -0.16
CA TYR A 40 34.95 -44.69 -0.37
C TYR A 40 35.78 -44.63 0.92
N PHE A 41 35.17 -44.24 2.04
CA PHE A 41 35.85 -44.22 3.34
C PHE A 41 36.26 -45.61 3.83
N LYS A 42 35.50 -46.66 3.47
CA LYS A 42 35.87 -48.04 3.82
C LYS A 42 37.03 -48.56 2.99
N GLU A 43 37.08 -48.20 1.72
CA GLU A 43 38.10 -48.73 0.80
C GLU A 43 39.43 -47.98 0.92
N ARG A 44 39.41 -46.65 1.07
CA ARG A 44 40.63 -45.80 1.10
C ARG A 44 40.49 -44.64 2.09
N PRO A 45 40.61 -44.88 3.40
CA PRO A 45 40.31 -43.88 4.43
C PRO A 45 41.21 -42.63 4.37
N ILE A 46 42.49 -42.79 4.03
CA ILE A 46 43.48 -41.69 4.04
C ILE A 46 43.21 -40.66 2.92
N ILE A 47 42.92 -41.14 1.70
CA ILE A 47 42.66 -40.25 0.56
C ILE A 47 41.32 -39.55 0.73
N SER A 48 40.30 -40.29 1.20
CA SER A 48 38.95 -39.77 1.40
C SER A 48 38.91 -38.62 2.43
N THR A 49 39.64 -38.73 3.55
CA THR A 49 39.71 -37.64 4.54
C THR A 49 40.39 -36.39 3.97
N PHE A 50 41.49 -36.55 3.22
CA PHE A 50 42.18 -35.41 2.61
C PHE A 50 41.30 -34.67 1.61
N VAL A 51 40.61 -35.40 0.71
CA VAL A 51 39.68 -34.81 -0.26
C VAL A 51 38.52 -34.12 0.45
N THR A 52 37.99 -34.72 1.52
CA THR A 52 36.87 -34.13 2.29
C THR A 52 37.30 -32.83 2.96
N ILE A 53 38.46 -32.79 3.61
CA ILE A 53 38.98 -31.57 4.25
C ILE A 53 39.27 -30.50 3.21
N PHE A 54 39.89 -30.85 2.08
CA PHE A 54 40.15 -29.92 0.99
C PHE A 54 38.87 -29.35 0.39
N THR A 55 37.83 -30.19 0.22
CA THR A 55 36.51 -29.77 -0.25
C THR A 55 35.81 -28.85 0.75
N LEU A 56 35.89 -29.15 2.05
CA LEU A 56 35.34 -28.27 3.09
C LEU A 56 36.06 -26.92 3.11
N LEU A 57 37.39 -26.91 3.03
CA LEU A 57 38.19 -25.69 2.98
C LEU A 57 37.91 -24.85 1.73
N SER A 58 37.66 -25.48 0.58
CA SER A 58 37.31 -24.76 -0.66
C SER A 58 35.86 -24.28 -0.68
N LEU A 59 34.97 -24.89 0.10
CA LEU A 59 33.57 -24.45 0.20
C LEU A 59 33.41 -23.20 1.08
N ILE A 60 34.30 -22.97 2.05
CA ILE A 60 34.32 -21.75 2.88
C ILE A 60 34.34 -20.46 2.03
N PRO A 61 35.29 -20.23 1.10
CA PRO A 61 35.31 -19.00 0.32
C PRO A 61 34.09 -18.87 -0.60
N ILE A 62 33.55 -19.97 -1.11
CA ILE A 62 32.33 -19.97 -1.95
C ILE A 62 31.12 -19.54 -1.10
N ALA A 63 30.97 -20.12 0.10
CA ALA A 63 29.89 -19.79 1.01
C ALA A 63 29.98 -18.34 1.51
N LEU A 64 31.19 -17.86 1.83
CA LEU A 64 31.41 -16.45 2.19
C LEU A 64 31.07 -15.51 1.03
N PHE A 65 31.53 -15.82 -0.19
CA PHE A 65 31.20 -15.02 -1.38
C PHE A 65 29.69 -14.97 -1.63
N ALA A 66 29.01 -16.11 -1.57
CA ALA A 66 27.55 -16.17 -1.72
C ALA A 66 26.83 -15.38 -0.62
N GLY A 67 27.24 -15.55 0.63
CA GLY A 67 26.67 -14.84 1.78
C GLY A 67 26.85 -13.33 1.68
N THR A 68 28.08 -12.86 1.38
CA THR A 68 28.37 -11.44 1.22
C THR A 68 27.63 -10.84 0.02
N SER A 69 27.50 -11.58 -1.09
CA SER A 69 26.72 -11.13 -2.25
C SER A 69 25.25 -10.91 -1.90
N VAL A 70 24.60 -11.90 -1.28
CA VAL A 70 23.19 -11.79 -0.84
C VAL A 70 23.03 -10.66 0.17
N PHE A 71 23.95 -10.53 1.13
CA PHE A 71 23.94 -9.44 2.11
C PHE A 71 24.05 -8.06 1.46
N PHE A 72 24.91 -7.92 0.45
CA PHE A 72 25.06 -6.68 -0.29
C PHE A 72 23.80 -6.31 -1.07
N PHE A 73 23.20 -7.27 -1.79
CA PHE A 73 21.93 -7.06 -2.49
C PHE A 73 20.79 -6.68 -1.55
N LEU A 74 20.69 -7.35 -0.40
CA LEU A 74 19.68 -7.05 0.60
C LEU A 74 19.87 -5.64 1.17
N SER A 75 21.12 -5.28 1.50
CA SER A 75 21.48 -3.95 2.00
C SER A 75 21.12 -2.86 0.98
N LEU A 76 21.47 -3.05 -0.30
CA LEU A 76 21.08 -2.13 -1.37
C LEU A 76 19.56 -1.98 -1.52
N THR A 77 18.82 -3.09 -1.44
CA THR A 77 17.36 -3.09 -1.53
C THR A 77 16.73 -2.31 -0.37
N VAL A 78 17.19 -2.56 0.85
CA VAL A 78 16.72 -1.84 2.05
C VAL A 78 17.09 -0.36 1.97
N SER A 79 18.31 -0.02 1.57
CA SER A 79 18.73 1.38 1.38
C SER A 79 17.88 2.10 0.32
N SER A 80 17.62 1.44 -0.81
CA SER A 80 16.74 1.99 -1.86
C SER A 80 15.33 2.22 -1.35
N LEU A 81 14.80 1.30 -0.53
CA LEU A 81 13.48 1.42 0.05
C LEU A 81 13.41 2.60 1.04
N ILE A 82 14.40 2.74 1.92
CA ILE A 82 14.49 3.87 2.85
C ILE A 82 14.56 5.20 2.08
N LEU A 83 15.37 5.27 1.03
CA LEU A 83 15.52 6.49 0.23
C LEU A 83 14.21 6.84 -0.50
N ALA A 84 13.50 5.84 -1.03
CA ALA A 84 12.18 6.03 -1.63
C ALA A 84 11.15 6.55 -0.61
N PHE A 85 11.14 6.01 0.61
CA PHE A 85 10.28 6.50 1.68
C PHE A 85 10.61 7.94 2.09
N LEU A 86 11.89 8.27 2.24
CA LEU A 86 12.33 9.64 2.54
C LEU A 86 11.95 10.63 1.43
N ALA A 87 12.11 10.24 0.17
CA ALA A 87 11.71 11.05 -0.98
C ALA A 87 10.20 11.29 -0.99
N ALA A 88 9.39 10.25 -0.82
CA ALA A 88 7.93 10.36 -0.75
C ALA A 88 7.50 11.27 0.42
N PHE A 89 8.10 11.08 1.60
CA PHE A 89 7.82 11.88 2.78
C PHE A 89 8.20 13.36 2.58
N SER A 90 9.34 13.63 1.96
CA SER A 90 9.78 14.99 1.61
C SER A 90 8.79 15.69 0.68
N VAL A 91 8.29 15.01 -0.35
CA VAL A 91 7.28 15.56 -1.27
C VAL A 91 5.98 15.87 -0.52
N ILE A 92 5.52 14.97 0.36
CA ILE A 92 4.30 15.20 1.16
C ILE A 92 4.47 16.44 2.05
N LEU A 93 5.61 16.58 2.73
CA LEU A 93 5.91 17.75 3.56
C LEU A 93 5.99 19.04 2.74
N ALA A 94 6.60 19.00 1.56
CA ALA A 94 6.68 20.16 0.67
C ALA A 94 5.28 20.61 0.20
N LEU A 95 4.43 19.66 -0.19
CA LEU A 95 3.04 19.95 -0.57
C LEU A 95 2.23 20.48 0.61
N PHE A 96 2.41 19.89 1.80
CA PHE A 96 1.75 20.36 3.02
C PHE A 96 2.17 21.79 3.40
N ALA A 97 3.46 22.10 3.28
CA ALA A 97 3.98 23.45 3.52
C ALA A 97 3.42 24.45 2.49
N ALA A 98 3.38 24.09 1.21
CA ALA A 98 2.80 24.92 0.16
C ALA A 98 1.30 25.19 0.40
N LEU A 99 0.53 24.15 0.74
CA LEU A 99 -0.89 24.29 1.10
C LEU A 99 -1.09 25.17 2.33
N SER A 100 -0.27 24.98 3.37
CA SER A 100 -0.31 25.80 4.58
C SER A 100 -0.02 27.28 4.29
N LEU A 101 0.96 27.55 3.42
CA LEU A 101 1.29 28.90 2.98
C LEU A 101 0.12 29.56 2.22
N VAL A 102 -0.51 28.82 1.30
CA VAL A 102 -1.68 29.31 0.55
C VAL A 102 -2.86 29.58 1.48
N LEU A 103 -3.18 28.66 2.40
CA LEU A 103 -4.25 28.85 3.39
C LEU A 103 -3.97 30.05 4.30
N PHE A 104 -2.71 30.22 4.73
CA PHE A 104 -2.33 31.35 5.56
C PHE A 104 -2.46 32.66 4.78
N GLY A 105 -2.02 32.69 3.51
CA GLY A 105 -2.17 33.85 2.63
C GLY A 105 -3.63 34.23 2.40
N THR A 106 -4.50 33.26 2.09
CA THR A 106 -5.94 33.52 1.89
C THR A 106 -6.61 33.97 3.18
N LEU A 107 -6.21 33.45 4.34
CA LEU A 107 -6.68 33.91 5.65
C LEU A 107 -6.29 35.38 5.89
N LEU A 108 -5.04 35.77 5.64
CA LEU A 108 -4.60 37.16 5.77
C LEU A 108 -5.37 38.10 4.85
N VAL A 109 -5.54 37.71 3.58
CA VAL A 109 -6.35 38.47 2.62
C VAL A 109 -7.79 38.59 3.11
N SER A 110 -8.39 37.51 3.62
CA SER A 110 -9.75 37.51 4.16
C SER A 110 -9.89 38.43 5.38
N ILE A 111 -8.95 38.40 6.32
CA ILE A 111 -8.93 39.30 7.49
C ILE A 111 -8.79 40.75 7.03
N PHE A 112 -7.86 41.03 6.11
CA PHE A 112 -7.65 42.37 5.57
C PHE A 112 -8.91 42.89 4.87
N LEU A 113 -9.53 42.09 4.00
CA LEU A 113 -10.74 42.47 3.28
C LEU A 113 -11.93 42.69 4.21
N THR A 114 -12.09 41.81 5.22
CA THR A 114 -13.14 41.96 6.25
C THR A 114 -12.89 43.22 7.08
N GLY A 115 -11.65 43.47 7.50
CA GLY A 115 -11.25 44.66 8.24
C GLY A 115 -11.45 45.94 7.44
N ALA A 116 -11.06 45.96 6.16
CA ALA A 116 -11.23 47.08 5.25
C ALA A 116 -12.72 47.38 5.00
N THR A 117 -13.53 46.34 4.77
CA THR A 117 -14.99 46.47 4.60
C THR A 117 -15.64 47.02 5.86
N LEU A 118 -15.26 46.49 7.03
CA LEU A 118 -15.78 46.95 8.32
C LEU A 118 -15.36 48.39 8.63
N SER A 119 -14.10 48.75 8.34
CA SER A 119 -13.57 50.11 8.50
C SER A 119 -14.27 51.10 7.57
N SER A 120 -14.43 50.75 6.28
CA SER A 120 -15.15 51.56 5.30
C SER A 120 -16.61 51.78 5.71
N TYR A 121 -17.30 50.72 6.15
CA TYR A 121 -18.66 50.84 6.67
C TYR A 121 -18.74 51.75 7.90
N ALA A 122 -17.81 51.62 8.84
CA ALA A 122 -17.75 52.47 10.03
C ALA A 122 -17.52 53.95 9.67
N LEU A 123 -16.60 54.23 8.74
CA LEU A 123 -16.31 55.59 8.26
C LEU A 123 -17.51 56.20 7.53
N LEU A 124 -18.18 55.45 6.65
CA LEU A 124 -19.39 55.91 5.96
C LEU A 124 -20.51 56.22 6.95
N ARG A 125 -20.75 55.34 7.92
CA ARG A 125 -21.78 55.56 8.95
C ARG A 125 -21.46 56.76 9.84
N LEU A 126 -20.19 56.97 10.19
CA LEU A 126 -19.73 58.13 10.95
C LEU A 126 -19.91 59.42 10.14
N ALA A 127 -19.53 59.42 8.86
CA ALA A 127 -19.70 60.56 7.96
C ALA A 127 -21.18 60.97 7.85
N LEU A 128 -22.09 59.99 7.75
CA LEU A 128 -23.54 60.23 7.75
C LEU A 128 -24.05 60.84 9.07
N HIS A 129 -23.51 60.44 10.23
CA HIS A 129 -23.87 61.06 11.52
C HIS A 129 -23.36 62.50 11.62
N ILE A 130 -22.11 62.75 11.21
CA ILE A 130 -21.51 64.09 11.23
C ILE A 130 -22.33 65.07 10.35
N GLN A 131 -22.82 64.61 9.20
CA GLN A 131 -23.66 65.43 8.32
C GLN A 131 -25.02 65.80 8.94
N ARG A 132 -25.58 64.94 9.81
CA ARG A 132 -26.91 65.15 10.39
C ARG A 132 -26.90 65.97 11.68
N GLU A 133 -25.94 65.73 12.56
CA GLU A 133 -25.94 66.26 13.95
C GLU A 133 -24.77 67.20 14.25
N GLY A 134 -23.86 67.38 13.29
CA GLY A 134 -22.64 68.16 13.44
C GLY A 134 -21.47 67.34 14.01
N PRO A 135 -20.24 67.89 13.96
CA PRO A 135 -19.01 67.12 14.18
C PRO A 135 -18.82 66.63 15.63
N SER A 136 -19.23 67.42 16.62
CA SER A 136 -19.00 67.12 18.04
C SER A 136 -20.04 66.17 18.63
N ALA A 137 -21.32 66.34 18.28
CA ALA A 137 -22.40 65.48 18.76
C ALA A 137 -22.34 64.08 18.13
N GLY A 138 -22.16 64.01 16.80
CA GLY A 138 -22.25 62.76 16.05
C GLY A 138 -21.21 61.70 16.44
N VAL A 139 -19.98 62.10 16.79
CA VAL A 139 -18.94 61.14 17.24
C VAL A 139 -19.30 60.55 18.60
N SER A 140 -19.87 61.36 19.50
CA SER A 140 -20.23 60.93 20.85
C SER A 140 -21.43 59.99 20.89
N GLU A 141 -22.43 60.22 20.02
CA GLU A 141 -23.59 59.34 19.88
C GLU A 141 -23.20 58.03 19.22
N TRP A 142 -22.45 58.07 18.10
CA TRP A 142 -21.95 56.87 17.44
C TRP A 142 -21.13 55.96 18.36
N GLY A 143 -20.28 56.55 19.21
CA GLY A 143 -19.50 55.80 20.19
C GLY A 143 -20.37 55.09 21.24
N LYS A 144 -21.43 55.75 21.72
CA LYS A 144 -22.41 55.16 22.65
C LYS A 144 -23.18 54.03 21.99
N GLU A 145 -23.68 54.23 20.76
CA GLU A 145 -24.36 53.19 19.98
C GLU A 145 -23.47 51.97 19.75
N THR A 146 -22.22 52.19 19.32
CA THR A 146 -21.29 51.10 19.00
C THR A 146 -20.94 50.30 20.25
N LYS A 147 -20.70 50.98 21.37
CA LYS A 147 -20.47 50.32 22.67
C LYS A 147 -21.70 49.52 23.10
N HIS A 148 -22.89 50.07 22.96
CA HIS A 148 -24.13 49.39 23.34
C HIS A 148 -24.41 48.17 22.45
N ALA A 149 -24.15 48.26 21.14
CA ALA A 149 -24.29 47.13 20.21
C ALA A 149 -23.31 45.98 20.53
N PHE A 150 -22.08 46.29 20.93
CA PHE A 150 -21.10 45.28 21.35
C PHE A 150 -21.45 44.61 22.67
N ILE A 151 -22.00 45.37 23.63
CA ILE A 151 -22.39 44.83 24.95
C ILE A 151 -23.69 44.03 24.85
N ALA A 152 -24.69 44.50 24.10
CA ALA A 152 -25.98 43.84 23.94
C ALA A 152 -25.84 42.44 23.32
N ARG A 153 -24.86 42.22 22.43
CA ARG A 153 -24.63 40.92 21.78
C ARG A 153 -24.07 39.84 22.73
N LYS A 154 -23.53 40.23 23.90
CA LYS A 154 -23.00 39.29 24.90
C LYS A 154 -24.06 38.78 25.88
N GLN A 155 -25.27 39.34 25.90
CA GLN A 155 -26.34 38.76 26.71
C GLN A 155 -26.84 37.48 26.02
N PRO A 156 -26.62 36.28 26.59
CA PRO A 156 -27.25 35.08 26.08
C PRO A 156 -28.75 35.33 26.11
N ALA A 157 -29.43 35.07 24.99
CA ALA A 157 -30.88 35.23 24.91
C ALA A 157 -31.47 34.55 26.15
N PRO A 158 -32.32 35.23 26.94
CA PRO A 158 -32.91 34.63 28.12
C PRO A 158 -33.54 33.33 27.66
N VAL A 159 -33.02 32.21 28.17
CA VAL A 159 -33.58 30.89 27.92
C VAL A 159 -35.00 31.02 28.39
N SER A 160 -35.91 31.15 27.42
CA SER A 160 -37.32 31.20 27.71
C SER A 160 -37.63 29.80 28.23
N ASP A 161 -37.75 29.68 29.56
CA ASP A 161 -38.24 28.50 30.28
C ASP A 161 -39.72 28.27 29.92
N ARG A 162 -40.00 28.17 28.63
CA ARG A 162 -41.32 27.99 28.03
C ARG A 162 -41.65 26.51 27.82
N ASN A 163 -41.04 25.64 28.62
CA ASN A 163 -41.30 24.20 28.67
C ASN A 163 -41.73 23.75 30.08
N LEU A 164 -42.48 24.59 30.79
CA LEU A 164 -43.40 24.14 31.84
C LEU A 164 -44.83 24.17 31.28
N ILE A 165 -45.08 23.35 30.25
CA ILE A 165 -46.44 22.91 29.96
C ILE A 165 -46.67 21.66 30.83
N PRO A 166 -47.54 21.70 31.85
CA PRO A 166 -47.93 20.49 32.56
C PRO A 166 -48.72 19.59 31.60
N GLU A 167 -48.12 18.43 31.31
CA GLU A 167 -48.74 17.27 30.69
C GLU A 167 -49.92 16.80 31.55
N ASN A 168 -51.14 17.23 31.22
CA ASN A 168 -52.35 16.59 31.71
C ASN A 168 -53.49 16.75 30.69
N VAL A 169 -53.54 15.87 29.69
CA VAL A 169 -54.81 15.45 29.08
C VAL A 169 -54.77 13.94 28.81
N THR A 170 -55.44 13.25 29.71
CA THR A 170 -55.85 11.85 29.74
C THR A 170 -56.67 11.39 28.51
N THR A 171 -56.14 10.37 27.84
CA THR A 171 -56.73 9.04 27.51
C THR A 171 -58.09 8.88 26.79
N ALA A 172 -58.02 8.07 25.71
CA ALA A 172 -58.96 7.08 25.16
C ALA A 172 -59.97 7.47 24.06
N SER A 173 -59.75 6.91 22.86
CA SER A 173 -60.66 5.93 22.23
C SER A 173 -60.12 5.51 20.85
N ALA A 174 -59.88 4.21 20.65
CA ALA A 174 -59.69 3.58 19.34
C ALA A 174 -61.07 3.26 18.71
N PRO A 175 -61.20 3.13 17.38
CA PRO A 175 -60.98 1.79 16.79
C PRO A 175 -60.39 1.75 15.36
N ALA A 176 -59.69 0.64 15.15
CA ALA A 176 -59.47 -0.16 13.93
C ALA A 176 -59.85 0.37 12.54
N THR A 177 -58.86 0.31 11.64
CA THR A 177 -58.83 -0.23 10.25
C THR A 177 -57.71 0.55 9.52
N THR A 178 -56.89 0.09 8.58
CA THR A 178 -56.54 -1.18 7.92
C THR A 178 -55.52 -0.75 6.86
N GLU A 179 -54.55 -1.62 6.52
CA GLU A 179 -53.75 -1.59 5.27
C GLU A 179 -52.70 -0.45 5.11
N GLU A 180 -51.42 -0.80 5.24
CA GLU A 180 -50.52 -1.17 4.13
C GLU A 180 -49.96 0.06 3.40
N GLU A 181 -48.82 0.56 3.89
CA GLU A 181 -47.74 0.97 2.99
C GLU A 181 -46.40 1.00 3.75
N GLN A 182 -45.90 -0.19 4.11
CA GLN A 182 -44.46 -0.39 4.33
C GLN A 182 -43.77 -0.34 2.96
N GLY A 183 -43.66 0.87 2.42
CA GLY A 183 -42.85 1.19 1.25
C GLY A 183 -41.38 0.93 1.56
N SER A 184 -40.91 -0.20 1.06
CA SER A 184 -39.53 -0.65 0.98
C SER A 184 -38.57 0.47 0.55
N TRP A 185 -37.83 1.02 1.51
CA TRP A 185 -36.62 1.83 1.24
C TRP A 185 -35.34 0.97 1.18
N LYS A 186 -35.46 -0.35 1.05
CA LYS A 186 -34.30 -1.26 1.02
C LYS A 186 -33.70 -1.51 -0.36
N ASP A 187 -34.33 -1.06 -1.44
CA ASP A 187 -33.87 -1.39 -2.81
C ASP A 187 -33.13 -0.27 -3.55
N GLN A 188 -32.89 0.89 -2.92
CA GLN A 188 -32.15 1.99 -3.55
C GLN A 188 -30.63 1.94 -3.25
N LYS A 189 -30.01 0.76 -3.39
CA LYS A 189 -28.55 0.59 -3.33
C LYS A 189 -27.93 -0.30 -4.42
N SER A 190 -28.70 -0.82 -5.38
CA SER A 190 -28.16 -1.72 -6.42
C SER A 190 -28.15 -1.15 -7.84
N ASN A 191 -28.67 0.05 -8.09
CA ASN A 191 -28.68 0.64 -9.44
C ASN A 191 -27.70 1.80 -9.64
N VAL A 192 -26.56 1.78 -8.97
CA VAL A 192 -25.33 2.25 -9.60
C VAL A 192 -24.90 1.13 -10.52
N LYS A 193 -25.62 1.01 -11.65
CA LYS A 193 -25.12 0.35 -12.84
C LYS A 193 -23.82 1.04 -13.14
N SER A 194 -22.73 0.40 -12.71
CA SER A 194 -21.39 0.72 -13.12
C SER A 194 -21.45 0.78 -14.64
N LYS A 195 -21.55 2.00 -15.16
CA LYS A 195 -20.91 2.32 -16.43
C LYS A 195 -19.44 2.08 -16.14
N ASN A 196 -19.06 0.81 -16.21
CA ASN A 196 -17.79 0.37 -16.71
C ASN A 196 -17.75 0.93 -18.14
N GLY A 197 -17.49 2.24 -18.25
CA GLY A 197 -16.75 2.72 -19.39
C GLY A 197 -15.46 1.89 -19.41
N PRO A 198 -14.99 1.49 -20.60
CA PRO A 198 -13.73 0.76 -20.72
C PRO A 198 -12.71 1.50 -19.87
N GLY A 199 -12.14 0.79 -18.89
CA GLY A 199 -11.22 1.38 -17.94
C GLY A 199 -10.13 2.10 -18.72
N PHE A 200 -9.86 3.35 -18.36
CA PHE A 200 -8.73 4.10 -18.92
C PHE A 200 -7.38 3.38 -18.67
N SER A 201 -7.37 2.37 -17.79
CA SER A 201 -6.28 1.41 -17.59
C SER A 201 -6.10 0.38 -18.71
N ASP A 202 -7.11 0.08 -19.53
CA ASP A 202 -6.97 -0.84 -20.69
C ASP A 202 -6.39 -0.13 -21.93
N LEU A 203 -6.68 1.17 -22.12
CA LEU A 203 -6.13 1.93 -23.25
C LEU A 203 -4.66 2.35 -23.06
N ALA A 204 -4.16 2.38 -21.82
CA ALA A 204 -2.74 2.61 -21.56
C ALA A 204 -1.90 1.32 -21.68
N GLY A 205 -2.51 0.14 -21.46
CA GLY A 205 -1.81 -1.16 -21.56
C GLY A 205 -1.51 -1.55 -23.02
N GLU A 206 -2.46 -1.38 -23.93
CA GLU A 206 -2.26 -1.81 -25.32
C GLU A 206 -1.35 -0.88 -26.14
N ALA A 207 -1.27 0.41 -25.79
CA ALA A 207 -0.37 1.35 -26.47
C ALA A 207 1.11 1.13 -26.10
N TRP A 208 1.40 0.61 -24.91
CA TRP A 208 2.77 0.30 -24.49
C TRP A 208 3.26 -1.03 -25.05
N VAL A 209 2.40 -2.04 -25.17
CA VAL A 209 2.77 -3.33 -25.79
C VAL A 209 3.09 -3.17 -27.28
N LYS A 210 2.35 -2.32 -28.01
CA LYS A 210 2.66 -2.05 -29.43
C LYS A 210 3.91 -1.21 -29.67
N LYS A 211 4.36 -0.42 -28.68
CA LYS A 211 5.56 0.43 -28.84
C LYS A 211 6.86 -0.27 -28.44
N PHE A 212 6.78 -1.40 -27.71
CA PHE A 212 7.95 -2.19 -27.29
C PHE A 212 7.97 -3.63 -27.84
N GLY A 213 6.91 -4.06 -28.54
CA GLY A 213 6.85 -5.39 -29.17
C GLY A 213 7.44 -5.47 -30.58
N GLU A 214 7.91 -4.35 -31.15
CA GLU A 214 8.36 -4.28 -32.54
C GLU A 214 9.79 -3.75 -32.64
N GLN A 215 10.67 -4.29 -31.81
CA GLN A 215 12.11 -4.06 -31.91
C GLN A 215 12.81 -5.23 -31.22
N ASP A 216 13.03 -6.32 -31.98
CA ASP A 216 14.17 -7.26 -31.85
C ASP A 216 13.91 -8.60 -32.59
N ASP A 217 13.47 -8.54 -33.86
CA ASP A 217 13.47 -9.68 -34.78
C ASP A 217 14.76 -9.74 -35.64
N GLU A 218 15.86 -9.16 -35.15
CA GLU A 218 17.13 -9.16 -35.89
C GLU A 218 18.32 -9.50 -34.99
N LYS A 219 18.37 -10.75 -34.55
CA LYS A 219 19.57 -11.61 -34.59
C LYS A 219 19.25 -12.95 -33.97
N LYS A 220 18.79 -13.86 -34.81
CA LYS A 220 18.85 -15.30 -34.59
C LYS A 220 20.34 -15.68 -34.48
N PRO A 221 20.89 -16.02 -33.30
CA PRO A 221 22.23 -16.60 -33.27
C PRO A 221 22.14 -17.92 -34.02
N GLU A 222 22.97 -18.04 -35.06
CA GLU A 222 23.21 -19.30 -35.75
C GLU A 222 23.41 -20.38 -34.70
N ALA A 223 22.59 -21.43 -34.83
CA ALA A 223 22.69 -22.62 -34.04
C ALA A 223 24.11 -23.17 -34.18
N VAL A 224 24.93 -22.94 -33.15
CA VAL A 224 26.13 -23.71 -32.89
C VAL A 224 25.65 -25.13 -32.67
N ARG A 225 25.71 -25.92 -33.75
CA ARG A 225 25.56 -27.37 -33.73
C ARG A 225 26.67 -27.93 -32.86
N HIS A 226 26.41 -27.99 -31.55
CA HIS A 226 27.17 -28.84 -30.67
C HIS A 226 26.93 -30.27 -31.13
N TYR A 227 27.98 -30.85 -31.71
CA TYR A 227 28.11 -32.26 -32.00
C TYR A 227 27.76 -33.05 -30.73
N ALA A 228 26.57 -33.64 -30.69
CA ALA A 228 26.29 -34.71 -29.77
C ALA A 228 27.14 -35.92 -30.21
N PRO A 229 28.04 -36.44 -29.36
CA PRO A 229 28.74 -37.67 -29.69
C PRO A 229 27.72 -38.82 -29.83
N PRO A 230 27.91 -39.73 -30.79
CA PRO A 230 27.02 -40.86 -30.98
C PRO A 230 27.00 -41.72 -29.72
N ILE A 231 25.81 -41.90 -29.15
CA ILE A 231 25.55 -42.88 -28.11
C ILE A 231 25.73 -44.26 -28.76
N THR A 232 26.93 -44.83 -28.62
CA THR A 232 27.15 -46.25 -28.88
C THR A 232 26.33 -47.01 -27.85
N ARG A 233 25.16 -47.52 -28.27
CA ARG A 233 24.47 -48.57 -27.52
C ARG A 233 25.43 -49.75 -27.40
N TYR A 234 25.91 -49.98 -26.19
CA TYR A 234 26.57 -51.21 -25.81
C TYR A 234 25.49 -52.29 -25.85
N ASN A 235 25.48 -53.11 -26.91
CA ASN A 235 24.62 -54.30 -26.97
C ASN A 235 25.29 -55.37 -26.10
N ASP A 236 24.63 -55.75 -25.01
CA ASP A 236 25.04 -56.82 -24.08
C ASP A 236 24.84 -58.25 -24.64
N ASP A 237 24.66 -58.40 -25.96
CA ASP A 237 24.34 -59.69 -26.58
C ASP A 237 25.58 -60.54 -26.96
N ASP A 238 26.80 -60.07 -26.68
CA ASP A 238 28.05 -60.75 -27.07
C ASP A 238 28.69 -61.58 -25.93
N VAL A 239 27.85 -62.23 -25.11
CA VAL A 239 28.31 -63.27 -24.17
C VAL A 239 28.20 -64.63 -24.84
N GLY A 240 29.18 -64.95 -25.69
CA GLY A 240 29.33 -66.28 -26.27
C GLY A 240 29.53 -67.36 -25.20
N PRO A 241 28.95 -68.56 -25.36
CA PRO A 241 29.13 -69.65 -24.41
C PRO A 241 30.58 -70.17 -24.48
N LEU A 242 31.25 -70.19 -23.33
CA LEU A 242 32.52 -70.88 -23.12
C LEU A 242 32.37 -72.35 -23.55
N GLN A 243 32.88 -72.68 -24.74
CA GLN A 243 33.10 -74.07 -25.13
C GLN A 243 34.21 -74.64 -24.24
N GLY A 244 33.82 -75.60 -23.41
CA GLY A 244 34.74 -76.46 -22.68
C GLY A 244 35.54 -77.31 -23.65
N HIS A 245 36.85 -77.28 -23.51
CA HIS A 245 37.73 -78.32 -24.02
C HIS A 245 38.01 -79.32 -22.90
N GLN A 246 37.68 -80.58 -23.20
CA GLN A 246 38.18 -81.78 -22.55
C GLN A 246 39.66 -81.98 -22.83
#